data_AF-A0A6G0SV05-F1
#
_entry.id   AF-A0A6G0SV05-F1
#
_cell.length_a   1.000
_cell.length_b   1.000
_cell.length_c   1.000
_cell.angle_alpha   90.00
_cell.angle_beta   90.00
_cell.angle_gamma   90.00
#
_symmetry.space_group_name_H-M   'P 1'
#
loop_
_entity.id
_entity.type
_entity.pdbx_description
1 polymer ?
#
loop_
_entity_poly.entity_id
_entity_poly.type
_entity_poly.pdbx_seq_one_letter_code
_entity_poly.pdbx_strand_id
1 'polypeptide(L)'
;MNNSNQFEKLFLEAWERCTDDKILCESDTYKCARQTLAKLTCSSRRNNDELCQLKSLISVISALKAGEKVCCPKEKSDDKETCCQKERLNDEHLCCPKTQMPNETCPQDDNPNKEIMCGLFFSKDIEKSEQIIYPQFPIPNTKADCILKSALVTIEDNVSMQQFFRDVAVNTCDRGDLLMRVTNDVLTDFRVFVDSVFSNRVTQIGMVLAREHMSIRDRYAELESRTLNRAQLSVFHVKEVMPMFDWLRYSSEPGYIKSVVVSGCLQNARAEDTDGEDARGKGLLYQLNWLRSENDRADGENHCLHERHAKLTAGLSTINGNISSVQCQAANDIACLSDQLEKLRTKSCEQMAIIDKLMEDIQISIQNTKKGSKVMTVSTRRCI
;
A
#
# COMPACT_ATOMS: atom_id res chain seq x y z
N MET A 1 12.03 -1.28 -39.31
CA MET A 1 11.34 -2.05 -38.25
C MET A 1 10.72 -1.03 -37.29
N ASN A 2 9.38 -1.01 -37.16
CA ASN A 2 8.67 0.03 -36.42
C ASN A 2 8.80 -0.18 -34.90
N ASN A 3 9.27 0.83 -34.18
CA ASN A 3 9.38 0.87 -32.70
C ASN A 3 8.05 0.59 -31.98
N SER A 4 6.91 0.73 -32.66
CA SER A 4 5.58 0.43 -32.12
C SER A 4 5.42 -1.04 -31.71
N ASN A 5 5.98 -1.98 -32.49
CA ASN A 5 5.84 -3.41 -32.22
C ASN A 5 6.69 -3.87 -31.02
N GLN A 6 7.74 -3.10 -30.67
CA GLN A 6 8.60 -3.43 -29.53
C GLN A 6 7.95 -3.02 -28.20
N PHE A 7 7.24 -1.90 -28.17
CA PHE A 7 6.49 -1.47 -26.99
C PHE A 7 5.31 -2.41 -26.69
N GLU A 8 4.57 -2.83 -27.72
CA GLU A 8 3.46 -3.77 -27.58
C GLU A 8 3.91 -5.13 -27.00
N LYS A 9 5.04 -5.64 -27.51
CA LYS A 9 5.63 -6.89 -27.01
C LYS A 9 6.12 -6.76 -25.56
N LEU A 10 6.75 -5.65 -25.21
CA LEU A 10 7.22 -5.41 -23.84
C LEU A 10 6.06 -5.19 -22.86
N PHE A 11 4.96 -4.57 -23.29
CA PHE A 11 3.79 -4.35 -22.46
C PHE A 11 3.04 -5.67 -22.19
N LEU A 12 2.87 -6.52 -23.22
CA LEU A 12 2.28 -7.86 -23.06
C LEU A 12 3.21 -8.80 -22.27
N GLU A 13 4.53 -8.68 -22.40
CA GLU A 13 5.49 -9.47 -21.61
C GLU A 13 5.51 -9.03 -20.14
N ALA A 14 5.47 -7.72 -19.86
CA ALA A 14 5.33 -7.19 -18.51
C ALA A 14 3.98 -7.61 -17.88
N TRP A 15 2.93 -7.69 -18.69
CA TRP A 15 1.62 -8.19 -18.29
C TRP A 15 1.65 -9.65 -17.86
N GLU A 16 2.22 -10.52 -18.69
CA GLU A 16 2.34 -11.95 -18.41
C GLU A 16 3.21 -12.20 -17.17
N ARG A 17 4.27 -11.40 -16.95
CA ARG A 17 5.11 -11.48 -15.74
C ARG A 17 4.44 -10.96 -14.46
N CYS A 18 3.40 -10.15 -14.56
CA CYS A 18 2.71 -9.59 -13.39
C CYS A 18 1.49 -10.42 -12.95
N THR A 19 1.16 -11.48 -13.69
CA THR A 19 0.00 -12.34 -13.44
C THR A 19 0.46 -13.80 -13.32
N ASP A 20 1.05 -14.17 -12.18
CA ASP A 20 1.51 -15.56 -11.92
C ASP A 20 0.34 -16.55 -11.68
N ASP A 21 -0.89 -16.04 -11.58
CA ASP A 21 -2.08 -16.84 -11.30
C ASP A 21 -2.63 -17.51 -12.57
N LYS A 22 -2.29 -18.80 -12.75
CA LYS A 22 -2.74 -19.63 -13.87
C LYS A 22 -4.27 -19.68 -14.01
N ILE A 23 -5.01 -19.57 -12.90
CA ILE A 23 -6.48 -19.63 -12.91
C ILE A 23 -7.03 -18.36 -13.57
N LEU A 24 -6.41 -17.21 -13.31
CA LEU A 24 -6.79 -15.94 -13.91
C LEU A 24 -6.52 -15.93 -15.43
N CYS A 25 -5.43 -16.56 -15.89
CA CYS A 25 -5.10 -16.66 -17.31
C CYS A 25 -6.10 -17.51 -18.11
N GLU A 26 -6.75 -18.49 -17.47
CA GLU A 26 -7.76 -19.34 -18.10
C GLU A 26 -9.14 -18.69 -18.18
N SER A 27 -9.40 -17.65 -17.36
CA SER A 27 -10.66 -16.91 -17.32
C SER A 27 -11.00 -16.26 -18.67
N ASP A 28 -12.25 -16.44 -19.12
CA ASP A 28 -12.74 -15.83 -20.36
C ASP A 28 -12.71 -14.30 -20.31
N THR A 29 -12.88 -13.70 -19.13
CA THR A 29 -12.76 -12.24 -18.95
C THR A 29 -11.33 -11.77 -19.19
N TYR A 30 -10.33 -12.54 -18.77
CA TYR A 30 -8.92 -12.23 -19.00
C TYR A 30 -8.55 -12.36 -20.47
N LYS A 31 -8.99 -13.44 -21.14
CA LYS A 31 -8.81 -13.63 -22.59
C LYS A 31 -9.43 -12.50 -23.40
N CYS A 32 -10.64 -12.08 -23.02
CA CYS A 32 -11.35 -10.96 -23.62
C CYS A 32 -10.60 -9.62 -23.43
N ALA A 33 -10.16 -9.33 -22.19
CA ALA A 33 -9.38 -8.12 -21.91
C ALA A 33 -8.05 -8.08 -22.69
N ARG A 34 -7.38 -9.24 -22.81
CA ARG A 34 -6.15 -9.40 -23.60
C ARG A 34 -6.37 -9.14 -25.09
N GLN A 35 -7.46 -9.66 -25.67
CA GLN A 35 -7.81 -9.40 -27.08
C GLN A 35 -8.11 -7.92 -27.33
N THR A 36 -8.85 -7.27 -26.43
CA THR A 36 -9.17 -5.84 -26.55
C THR A 36 -7.91 -4.97 -26.41
N LEU A 37 -7.00 -5.33 -25.50
CA LEU A 37 -5.71 -4.63 -25.36
C LEU A 37 -4.84 -4.78 -26.62
N ALA A 38 -4.80 -5.95 -27.24
CA ALA A 38 -4.09 -6.17 -28.50
C ALA A 38 -4.69 -5.33 -29.65
N LYS A 39 -6.03 -5.23 -29.73
CA LYS A 39 -6.71 -4.36 -30.71
C LYS A 39 -6.35 -2.88 -30.50
N LEU A 40 -6.38 -2.40 -29.26
CA LEU A 40 -6.10 -1.00 -28.89
C LEU A 40 -4.61 -0.62 -29.07
N THR A 41 -3.70 -1.59 -29.05
CA THR A 41 -2.26 -1.35 -29.24
C THR A 41 -1.85 -1.36 -30.70
N CYS A 42 -2.59 -2.07 -31.57
CA CYS A 42 -2.41 -2.04 -33.03
C CYS A 42 -2.87 -0.73 -33.71
N SER A 43 -3.67 0.12 -33.05
CA SER A 43 -4.13 1.39 -33.62
C SER A 43 -3.08 2.51 -33.44
N SER A 44 -2.45 2.93 -34.54
CA SER A 44 -1.38 3.94 -34.53
C SER A 44 -1.88 5.39 -34.29
N ARG A 45 -3.19 5.60 -34.18
CA ARG A 45 -3.81 6.90 -33.83
C ARG A 45 -4.92 6.67 -32.81
N ARG A 46 -4.63 6.95 -31.53
CA ARG A 46 -5.62 6.85 -30.47
C ARG A 46 -6.55 8.04 -30.49
N ASN A 47 -7.83 7.80 -30.76
CA ASN A 47 -8.90 8.77 -30.50
C ASN A 47 -9.24 8.78 -28.99
N ASN A 48 -9.98 9.80 -28.53
CA ASN A 48 -10.35 9.92 -27.11
C ASN A 48 -11.17 8.71 -26.61
N ASP A 49 -11.90 8.05 -27.50
CA ASP A 49 -12.71 6.88 -27.18
C ASP A 49 -11.85 5.65 -26.87
N GLU A 50 -10.80 5.40 -27.65
CA GLU A 50 -9.81 4.35 -27.38
C GLU A 50 -9.06 4.59 -26.05
N LEU A 51 -8.83 5.85 -25.69
CA LEU A 51 -8.23 6.21 -24.39
C LEU A 51 -9.18 5.90 -23.21
N CYS A 52 -10.48 6.15 -23.39
CA CYS A 52 -11.51 5.79 -22.42
C CYS A 52 -11.68 4.27 -22.30
N GLN A 53 -11.62 3.54 -23.41
CA GLN A 53 -11.64 2.07 -23.41
C GLN A 53 -10.41 1.49 -22.69
N LEU A 54 -9.23 2.08 -22.90
CA LEU A 54 -8.02 1.67 -22.21
C LEU A 54 -8.13 1.89 -20.69
N LYS A 55 -8.68 3.03 -20.24
CA LYS A 55 -8.92 3.30 -18.81
C LYS A 55 -9.92 2.33 -18.20
N SER A 56 -11.01 2.03 -18.92
CA SER A 56 -11.99 1.03 -18.51
C SER A 56 -11.36 -0.35 -18.37
N LEU A 57 -10.52 -0.75 -19.34
CA LEU A 57 -9.80 -2.01 -19.31
C LEU A 57 -8.86 -2.11 -18.11
N ILE A 58 -8.09 -1.05 -17.82
CA ILE A 58 -7.22 -0.98 -16.63
C ILE A 58 -8.03 -1.14 -15.34
N SER A 59 -9.24 -0.56 -15.26
CA SER A 59 -10.14 -0.74 -14.12
C SER A 59 -10.63 -2.18 -13.97
N VAL A 60 -11.05 -2.81 -15.07
CA VAL A 60 -11.50 -4.23 -15.09
C VAL A 60 -10.39 -5.15 -14.61
N ILE A 61 -9.15 -4.89 -15.01
CA ILE A 61 -7.99 -5.69 -14.60
C ILE A 61 -7.71 -5.49 -13.13
N SER A 62 -7.75 -4.25 -12.65
CA SER A 62 -7.50 -3.95 -11.23
C SER A 62 -8.49 -4.69 -10.33
N ALA A 63 -9.76 -4.75 -10.75
CA ALA A 63 -10.80 -5.50 -10.08
C ALA A 63 -10.62 -7.03 -10.21
N LEU A 64 -10.20 -7.55 -11.37
CA LEU A 64 -9.84 -8.97 -11.52
C LEU A 64 -8.69 -9.38 -10.60
N LYS A 65 -7.69 -8.51 -10.41
CA LYS A 65 -6.57 -8.73 -9.48
C LYS A 65 -7.01 -8.71 -8.02
N ALA A 66 -8.07 -7.98 -7.70
CA ALA A 66 -8.70 -7.99 -6.38
C ALA A 66 -9.61 -9.20 -6.14
N GLY A 67 -9.75 -10.11 -7.12
CA GLY A 67 -10.64 -11.27 -7.03
C GLY A 67 -12.12 -10.93 -7.25
N GLU A 68 -12.42 -9.73 -7.74
CA GLU A 68 -13.79 -9.30 -8.00
C GLU A 68 -14.31 -9.93 -9.32
N LYS A 69 -15.58 -10.31 -9.33
CA LYS A 69 -16.24 -10.81 -10.54
C LYS A 69 -16.62 -9.62 -11.43
N VAL A 70 -15.86 -9.41 -12.50
CA VAL A 70 -16.09 -8.34 -13.47
C VAL A 70 -16.54 -8.92 -14.80
N CYS A 71 -17.57 -8.34 -15.40
CA CYS A 71 -18.00 -8.67 -16.76
C CYS A 71 -17.06 -7.98 -17.78
N CYS A 72 -16.60 -8.71 -18.78
CA CYS A 72 -15.81 -8.09 -19.86
C CYS A 72 -16.70 -7.08 -20.61
N PRO A 73 -16.21 -5.86 -20.87
CA PRO A 73 -16.91 -4.91 -21.73
C PRO A 73 -16.88 -5.48 -23.15
N LYS A 74 -17.90 -6.27 -23.52
CA LYS A 74 -18.10 -6.67 -24.90
C LYS A 74 -18.40 -5.42 -25.73
N GLU A 75 -17.77 -5.35 -26.91
CA GLU A 75 -18.24 -4.50 -28.01
C GLU A 75 -19.75 -4.72 -28.12
N LYS A 76 -20.52 -3.63 -28.14
CA LYS A 76 -21.95 -3.68 -28.44
C LYS A 76 -22.10 -4.33 -29.83
N SER A 77 -22.29 -5.63 -29.89
CA SER A 77 -22.92 -6.28 -31.02
C SER A 77 -24.41 -6.07 -30.85
N ASP A 78 -25.07 -5.56 -31.89
CA ASP A 78 -26.45 -5.06 -31.89
C ASP A 78 -27.55 -6.06 -31.50
N ASP A 79 -27.21 -7.26 -31.03
CA ASP A 79 -28.19 -8.25 -30.60
C ASP A 79 -27.93 -8.70 -29.15
N LYS A 80 -28.84 -8.26 -28.27
CA LYS A 80 -29.11 -8.69 -26.87
C LYS A 80 -28.51 -7.82 -25.75
N GLU A 81 -29.25 -6.75 -25.43
CA GLU A 81 -29.27 -6.13 -24.11
C GLU A 81 -29.84 -7.11 -23.08
N THR A 82 -29.03 -7.65 -22.16
CA THR A 82 -29.56 -8.32 -20.94
C THR A 82 -28.57 -8.43 -19.78
N CYS A 83 -27.53 -7.59 -19.69
CA CYS A 83 -26.55 -7.76 -18.59
C CYS A 83 -26.19 -6.50 -17.78
N CYS A 84 -26.74 -5.31 -18.06
CA CYS A 84 -26.39 -4.10 -17.30
C CYS A 84 -27.59 -3.20 -16.97
N GLN A 85 -28.66 -3.77 -16.43
CA GLN A 85 -29.70 -3.00 -15.73
C GLN A 85 -29.76 -3.41 -14.27
N LYS A 86 -28.98 -2.73 -13.42
CA LYS A 86 -29.39 -2.45 -12.04
C LYS A 86 -28.63 -1.23 -11.52
N GLU A 87 -29.41 -0.35 -10.88
CA GLU A 87 -28.98 0.82 -10.09
C GLU A 87 -28.63 2.10 -10.87
N ARG A 88 -29.66 2.63 -11.55
CA ARG A 88 -29.94 4.07 -11.54
C ARG A 88 -31.43 4.26 -11.25
N LEU A 89 -31.77 4.70 -10.04
CA LEU A 89 -33.02 5.40 -9.72
C LEU A 89 -32.92 5.94 -8.28
N ASN A 90 -32.62 7.24 -8.19
CA ASN A 90 -33.35 8.26 -7.41
C ASN A 90 -32.40 9.29 -6.80
N ASP A 91 -32.37 10.45 -7.48
CA ASP A 91 -32.01 11.74 -6.90
C ASP A 91 -33.29 12.53 -6.59
N GLU A 92 -33.14 13.50 -5.69
CA GLU A 92 -34.04 14.59 -5.29
C GLU A 92 -34.90 14.41 -4.03
N HIS A 93 -34.39 14.89 -2.89
CA HIS A 93 -34.81 16.20 -2.36
C HIS A 93 -33.87 16.73 -1.27
N LEU A 94 -33.54 18.02 -1.38
CA LEU A 94 -32.88 18.82 -0.35
C LEU A 94 -33.70 18.91 0.95
N CYS A 95 -33.04 18.82 2.10
CA CYS A 95 -33.16 19.78 3.20
C CYS A 95 -32.04 19.59 4.24
N CYS A 96 -31.41 20.69 4.64
CA CYS A 96 -30.40 20.79 5.69
C CYS A 96 -31.07 21.30 7.00
N PRO A 97 -30.36 21.49 8.14
CA PRO A 97 -30.30 20.59 9.29
C PRO A 97 -30.95 21.15 10.59
N LYS A 98 -31.32 20.30 11.56
CA LYS A 98 -31.49 20.69 12.99
C LYS A 98 -31.19 19.54 13.98
N THR A 99 -30.15 19.76 14.77
CA THR A 99 -30.00 19.64 16.24
C THR A 99 -30.85 18.67 17.09
N GLN A 100 -30.11 17.88 17.91
CA GLN A 100 -30.37 17.43 19.30
C GLN A 100 -31.47 16.39 19.64
N MET A 101 -31.01 15.17 20.01
CA MET A 101 -31.29 14.29 21.20
C MET A 101 -32.73 14.16 21.78
N PRO A 102 -33.04 13.13 22.62
CA PRO A 102 -32.64 11.73 22.67
C PRO A 102 -33.86 10.76 22.80
N ASN A 103 -33.56 9.47 22.96
CA ASN A 103 -34.41 8.38 23.47
C ASN A 103 -35.39 7.65 22.54
N GLU A 104 -35.43 6.34 22.82
CA GLU A 104 -36.53 5.39 22.65
C GLU A 104 -36.53 4.41 21.45
N THR A 105 -36.18 3.18 21.84
CA THR A 105 -36.79 1.88 21.47
C THR A 105 -36.52 1.27 20.10
N CYS A 106 -35.70 0.21 20.16
CA CYS A 106 -35.61 -0.86 19.18
C CYS A 106 -36.97 -1.57 18.98
N PRO A 107 -37.29 -2.02 17.77
CA PRO A 107 -38.08 -3.22 17.59
C PRO A 107 -37.14 -4.44 17.49
N GLN A 108 -37.47 -5.46 18.28
CA GLN A 108 -37.01 -6.84 18.10
C GLN A 108 -37.62 -7.37 16.79
N ASP A 109 -36.78 -7.91 15.91
CA ASP A 109 -37.22 -8.81 14.84
C ASP A 109 -36.71 -10.21 15.16
N ASP A 110 -37.66 -11.07 15.53
CA ASP A 110 -37.49 -12.50 15.73
C ASP A 110 -37.42 -13.19 14.36
N ASN A 111 -36.24 -13.69 13.98
CA ASN A 111 -36.15 -14.71 12.94
C ASN A 111 -35.03 -15.72 13.22
N PRO A 112 -35.34 -16.85 13.87
CA PRO A 112 -34.40 -17.92 14.10
C PRO A 112 -34.47 -18.88 12.91
N ASN A 113 -33.79 -18.57 11.80
CA ASN A 113 -33.33 -19.51 10.78
C ASN A 113 -32.81 -18.75 9.55
N LYS A 114 -31.54 -18.31 9.62
CA LYS A 114 -30.73 -18.05 8.43
C LYS A 114 -29.26 -18.19 8.78
N GLU A 115 -28.81 -19.44 8.83
CA GLU A 115 -27.42 -19.77 8.54
C GLU A 115 -27.14 -19.43 7.07
N ILE A 116 -26.36 -18.39 6.83
CA ILE A 116 -25.65 -18.21 5.56
C ILE A 116 -24.18 -18.02 5.90
N MET A 117 -23.44 -19.11 5.72
CA MET A 117 -21.98 -19.13 5.68
C MET A 117 -21.46 -18.23 4.55
N CYS A 118 -20.66 -17.23 4.89
CA CYS A 118 -19.68 -16.65 3.99
C CYS A 118 -18.29 -16.99 4.52
N GLY A 119 -17.81 -18.18 4.13
CA GLY A 119 -16.41 -18.57 4.29
C GLY A 119 -15.56 -17.87 3.24
N LEU A 120 -14.74 -16.91 3.66
CA LEU A 120 -13.55 -16.50 2.93
C LEU A 120 -12.50 -17.58 3.16
N PHE A 121 -12.29 -18.43 2.15
CA PHE A 121 -11.15 -19.33 2.08
C PHE A 121 -9.88 -18.50 1.87
N PHE A 122 -9.16 -18.22 2.95
CA PHE A 122 -7.73 -18.00 2.86
C PHE A 122 -7.08 -19.38 2.75
N SER A 123 -6.42 -19.67 1.62
CA SER A 123 -5.39 -20.71 1.56
C SER A 123 -4.28 -20.30 2.52
N LYS A 124 -4.45 -20.64 3.79
CA LYS A 124 -3.33 -20.92 4.68
C LYS A 124 -2.69 -22.17 4.11
N ASP A 125 -1.52 -22.00 3.52
CA ASP A 125 -0.53 -23.06 3.59
C ASP A 125 -0.35 -23.36 5.07
N ILE A 126 -1.07 -24.37 5.54
CA ILE A 126 -0.87 -24.98 6.83
C ILE A 126 0.51 -25.61 6.69
N GLU A 127 1.53 -24.85 7.09
CA GLU A 127 2.73 -25.44 7.69
C GLU A 127 2.18 -26.47 8.68
N LYS A 128 2.28 -27.74 8.29
CA LYS A 128 2.02 -28.85 9.17
C LYS A 128 2.87 -28.55 10.39
N SER A 129 2.19 -28.21 11.48
CA SER A 129 2.78 -28.30 12.80
C SER A 129 3.26 -29.72 12.88
N GLU A 130 4.56 -29.92 12.68
CA GLU A 130 5.21 -31.15 13.06
C GLU A 130 4.83 -31.30 14.53
N GLN A 131 3.87 -32.20 14.79
CA GLN A 131 3.65 -32.71 16.12
C GLN A 131 5.01 -33.26 16.51
N ILE A 132 5.74 -32.48 17.31
CA ILE A 132 6.91 -32.95 18.01
C ILE A 132 6.35 -34.04 18.91
N ILE A 133 6.37 -35.28 18.39
CA ILE A 133 6.14 -36.48 19.15
C ILE A 133 7.30 -36.49 20.12
N TYR A 134 7.10 -35.92 21.31
CA TYR A 134 8.00 -36.16 22.41
C TYR A 134 7.96 -37.67 22.64
N PRO A 135 9.05 -38.41 22.35
CA PRO A 135 9.08 -39.82 22.67
C PRO A 135 8.79 -39.94 24.16
N GLN A 136 7.69 -40.61 24.50
CA GLN A 136 7.39 -41.00 25.88
C GLN A 136 8.47 -42.01 26.29
N PHE A 137 9.64 -41.51 26.66
CA PHE A 137 10.67 -42.32 27.27
C PHE A 137 10.11 -42.80 28.62
N PRO A 138 10.10 -44.11 28.89
CA PRO A 138 9.67 -44.62 30.18
C PRO A 138 10.64 -44.06 31.22
N ILE A 139 10.15 -43.11 32.04
CA ILE A 139 10.93 -42.43 33.07
C ILE A 139 11.40 -43.48 34.07
N PRO A 140 12.70 -43.82 34.14
CA PRO A 140 13.20 -44.53 35.29
C PRO A 140 13.22 -43.53 36.44
N ASN A 141 12.38 -43.75 37.46
CA ASN A 141 12.39 -43.06 38.76
C ASN A 141 13.76 -43.22 39.44
N THR A 142 14.76 -42.56 38.90
CA THR A 142 16.15 -42.56 39.36
C THR A 142 16.33 -41.31 40.19
N LYS A 143 17.09 -41.41 41.29
CA LYS A 143 17.39 -40.27 42.18
C LYS A 143 17.83 -39.01 41.44
N ALA A 144 18.49 -39.17 40.28
CA ALA A 144 18.92 -38.07 39.42
C ALA A 144 17.75 -37.21 38.90
N ASP A 145 16.62 -37.81 38.55
CA ASP A 145 15.45 -37.08 38.03
C ASP A 145 14.78 -36.22 39.12
N CYS A 146 14.75 -36.72 40.37
CA CYS A 146 14.28 -35.94 41.51
C CYS A 146 15.18 -34.74 41.81
N ILE A 147 16.51 -34.92 41.72
CA ILE A 147 17.49 -33.85 41.95
C ILE A 147 17.34 -32.76 40.88
N LEU A 148 17.27 -33.15 39.60
CA LEU A 148 17.10 -32.21 38.50
C LEU A 148 15.79 -31.42 38.61
N LYS A 149 14.67 -32.08 38.91
CA LYS A 149 13.37 -31.41 39.13
C LYS A 149 13.41 -30.43 40.30
N SER A 150 14.06 -30.81 41.41
CA SER A 150 14.22 -29.90 42.55
C SER A 150 15.10 -28.69 42.23
N ALA A 151 16.14 -28.87 41.41
CA ALA A 151 16.98 -27.78 40.93
C ALA A 151 16.22 -26.84 39.98
N LEU A 152 15.36 -27.38 39.11
CA LEU A 152 14.54 -26.55 38.21
C LEU A 152 13.48 -25.72 38.95
N VAL A 153 12.89 -26.25 40.04
CA VAL A 153 11.91 -25.51 40.86
C VAL A 153 12.54 -24.37 41.67
N THR A 154 13.84 -24.45 41.94
CA THR A 154 14.55 -23.43 42.74
C THR A 154 15.13 -22.29 41.90
N ILE A 155 15.05 -22.37 40.58
CA ILE A 155 15.52 -21.32 39.67
C ILE A 155 14.41 -20.29 39.47
N GLU A 156 14.74 -19.02 39.67
CA GLU A 156 13.82 -17.90 39.41
C GLU A 156 13.70 -17.61 37.90
N ASP A 157 12.54 -17.12 37.43
CA ASP A 157 12.26 -16.89 35.99
C ASP A 157 13.14 -15.81 35.33
N ASN A 158 13.74 -14.95 36.14
CA ASN A 158 14.54 -13.78 35.75
C ASN A 158 16.06 -14.07 35.76
N VAL A 159 16.46 -15.34 35.85
CA VAL A 159 17.86 -15.74 35.90
C VAL A 159 18.50 -15.68 34.50
N SER A 160 19.72 -15.16 34.41
CA SER A 160 20.45 -15.13 33.14
C SER A 160 20.73 -16.54 32.62
N MET A 161 20.76 -16.72 31.30
CA MET A 161 20.99 -18.03 30.68
C MET A 161 22.31 -18.68 31.12
N GLN A 162 23.35 -17.88 31.38
CA GLN A 162 24.64 -18.35 31.91
C GLN A 162 24.52 -18.91 33.33
N GLN A 163 23.74 -18.25 34.17
CA GLN A 163 23.48 -18.67 35.54
C GLN A 163 22.58 -19.93 35.54
N PHE A 164 21.57 -19.98 34.67
CA PHE A 164 20.75 -21.17 34.43
C PHE A 164 21.62 -22.38 34.04
N PHE A 165 22.54 -22.22 33.09
CA PHE A 165 23.47 -23.29 32.72
C PHE A 165 24.30 -23.74 33.90
N ARG A 166 24.85 -22.81 34.70
CA ARG A 166 25.68 -23.16 35.85
C ARG A 166 24.91 -24.00 36.87
N ASP A 167 23.65 -23.67 37.11
CA ASP A 167 22.85 -24.30 38.17
C ASP A 167 22.19 -25.61 37.69
N VAL A 168 21.87 -25.74 36.39
CA VAL A 168 21.26 -26.96 35.83
C VAL A 168 22.31 -27.98 35.34
N ALA A 169 23.41 -27.53 34.73
CA ALA A 169 24.40 -28.42 34.11
C ALA A 169 25.04 -29.40 35.11
N VAL A 170 25.24 -28.99 36.36
CA VAL A 170 25.80 -29.86 37.41
C VAL A 170 24.89 -31.05 37.73
N ASN A 171 23.59 -30.91 37.45
CA ASN A 171 22.58 -31.91 37.74
C ASN A 171 22.27 -32.81 36.54
N THR A 172 22.85 -32.57 35.36
CA THR A 172 22.67 -33.44 34.19
C THR A 172 23.80 -34.47 34.08
N CYS A 173 23.49 -35.62 33.46
CA CYS A 173 24.42 -36.75 33.33
C CYS A 173 25.66 -36.41 32.47
N ASP A 174 25.50 -35.46 31.55
CA ASP A 174 26.49 -35.01 30.57
C ASP A 174 27.11 -33.66 30.95
N ARG A 175 26.91 -33.19 32.19
CA ARG A 175 27.42 -31.90 32.67
C ARG A 175 27.02 -30.70 31.81
N GLY A 176 25.85 -30.78 31.16
CA GLY A 176 25.24 -29.72 30.38
C GLY A 176 25.67 -29.67 28.91
N ASP A 177 26.43 -30.64 28.40
CA ASP A 177 26.90 -30.65 27.01
C ASP A 177 25.76 -30.61 25.98
N LEU A 178 24.70 -31.42 26.17
CA LEU A 178 23.52 -31.42 25.31
C LEU A 178 22.76 -30.10 25.41
N LEU A 179 22.61 -29.57 26.63
CA LEU A 179 21.93 -28.32 26.91
C LEU A 179 22.64 -27.16 26.17
N MET A 180 23.97 -27.09 26.27
CA MET A 180 24.79 -26.11 25.54
C MET A 180 24.69 -26.27 24.03
N ARG A 181 24.68 -27.50 23.51
CA ARG A 181 24.54 -27.75 22.07
C ARG A 181 23.19 -27.27 21.56
N VAL A 182 22.09 -27.68 22.19
CA VAL A 182 20.74 -27.28 21.81
C VAL A 182 20.59 -25.76 21.86
N THR A 183 21.11 -25.09 22.89
CA THR A 183 21.04 -23.63 22.94
C THR A 183 21.90 -22.96 21.87
N ASN A 184 23.09 -23.48 21.56
CA ASN A 184 23.91 -22.96 20.47
C ASN A 184 23.23 -23.13 19.11
N ASP A 185 22.57 -24.27 18.89
CA ASP A 185 21.81 -24.53 17.66
C ASP A 185 20.65 -23.51 17.55
N VAL A 186 19.84 -23.35 18.60
CA VAL A 186 18.74 -22.37 18.64
C VAL A 186 19.24 -20.92 18.46
N LEU A 187 20.36 -20.55 19.08
CA LEU A 187 20.95 -19.22 18.90
C LEU A 187 21.48 -19.01 17.49
N THR A 188 22.01 -20.05 16.86
CA THR A 188 22.49 -20.01 15.48
C THR A 188 21.31 -19.86 14.52
N ASP A 189 20.26 -20.65 14.71
CA ASP A 189 19.03 -20.55 13.94
C ASP A 189 18.38 -19.17 14.10
N PHE A 190 18.34 -18.64 15.32
CA PHE A 190 17.83 -17.30 15.58
C PHE A 190 18.67 -16.23 14.87
N ARG A 191 20.00 -16.33 14.90
CA ARG A 191 20.89 -15.39 14.18
C ARG A 191 20.66 -15.45 12.67
N VAL A 192 20.60 -16.64 12.09
CA VAL A 192 20.33 -16.83 10.66
C VAL A 192 18.96 -16.27 10.29
N PHE A 193 17.95 -16.51 11.12
CA PHE A 193 16.61 -15.96 10.95
C PHE A 193 16.61 -14.43 10.98
N VAL A 194 17.20 -13.82 12.03
CA VAL A 194 17.34 -12.37 12.17
C VAL A 194 18.08 -11.79 10.96
N ASP A 195 19.23 -12.35 10.59
CA ASP A 195 20.01 -11.89 9.45
C ASP A 195 19.19 -11.98 8.15
N SER A 196 18.42 -13.05 7.95
CA SER A 196 17.57 -13.20 6.76
C SER A 196 16.44 -12.16 6.71
N VAL A 197 15.74 -11.94 7.83
CA VAL A 197 14.60 -11.01 7.92
C VAL A 197 15.09 -9.57 7.76
N PHE A 198 16.15 -9.20 8.47
CA PHE A 198 16.69 -7.84 8.42
C PHE A 198 17.40 -7.57 7.10
N SER A 199 18.20 -8.51 6.56
CA SER A 199 18.86 -8.34 5.26
C SER A 199 17.84 -8.18 4.13
N ASN A 200 16.77 -8.98 4.12
CA ASN A 200 15.69 -8.84 3.14
C ASN A 200 15.00 -7.47 3.27
N ARG A 201 14.64 -7.07 4.50
CA ARG A 201 13.99 -5.77 4.72
C ARG A 201 14.89 -4.59 4.33
N VAL A 202 16.18 -4.63 4.68
CA VAL A 202 17.16 -3.61 4.30
C VAL A 202 17.29 -3.52 2.78
N THR A 203 17.34 -4.67 2.10
CA THR A 203 17.40 -4.71 0.63
C THR A 203 16.14 -4.13 -0.01
N GLN A 204 14.96 -4.46 0.51
CA GLN A 204 13.68 -3.92 0.02
C GLN A 204 13.59 -2.40 0.21
N ILE A 205 13.93 -1.90 1.40
CA ILE A 205 13.97 -0.46 1.68
C ILE A 205 14.99 0.23 0.76
N GLY A 206 16.17 -0.36 0.59
CA GLY A 206 17.20 0.16 -0.31
C GLY A 206 16.72 0.26 -1.77
N MET A 207 15.99 -0.73 -2.27
CA MET A 207 15.41 -0.71 -3.62
C MET A 207 14.32 0.35 -3.80
N VAL A 208 13.50 0.59 -2.78
CA VAL A 208 12.45 1.64 -2.81
C VAL A 208 13.12 3.01 -2.83
N LEU A 209 14.07 3.26 -1.92
CA LEU A 209 14.80 4.52 -1.87
C LEU A 209 15.56 4.80 -3.18
N ALA A 210 16.24 3.79 -3.73
CA ALA A 210 16.93 3.95 -5.01
C ALA A 210 16.00 4.37 -6.15
N ARG A 211 14.78 3.78 -6.21
CA ARG A 211 13.75 4.16 -7.19
C ARG A 211 13.24 5.59 -6.98
N GLU A 212 13.01 6.00 -5.73
CA GLU A 212 12.59 7.37 -5.41
C GLU A 212 13.66 8.39 -5.78
N HIS A 213 14.92 8.14 -5.43
CA HIS A 213 16.05 8.99 -5.79
C HIS A 213 16.18 9.14 -7.32
N MET A 214 16.01 8.04 -8.06
CA MET A 214 16.03 8.07 -9.53
C MET A 214 14.87 8.92 -10.08
N SER A 215 13.66 8.73 -9.56
CA SER A 215 12.47 9.49 -9.94
C SER A 215 12.63 10.99 -9.69
N ILE A 216 13.17 11.38 -8.53
CA ILE A 216 13.45 12.77 -8.19
C ILE A 216 14.47 13.36 -9.16
N ARG A 217 15.57 12.64 -9.42
CA ARG A 217 16.61 13.09 -10.35
C ARG A 217 16.04 13.31 -11.75
N ASP A 218 15.27 12.36 -12.27
CA ASP A 218 14.69 12.45 -13.61
C ASP A 218 13.70 13.62 -13.72
N ARG A 219 12.92 13.89 -12.66
CA ARG A 219 12.04 15.07 -12.57
C ARG A 219 12.82 16.39 -12.63
N TYR A 220 13.94 16.49 -11.91
CA TYR A 220 14.77 17.70 -11.96
C TYR A 220 15.44 17.89 -13.32
N ALA A 221 15.88 16.80 -13.96
CA ALA A 221 16.42 16.85 -15.31
C ALA A 221 15.38 17.32 -16.34
N GLU A 222 14.13 16.87 -16.24
CA GLU A 222 13.04 17.36 -17.10
C GLU A 222 12.77 18.85 -16.86
N LEU A 223 12.74 19.29 -15.60
CA LEU A 223 12.49 20.68 -15.24
C LEU A 223 13.62 21.60 -15.74
N GLU A 224 14.88 21.18 -15.59
CA GLU A 224 16.05 21.88 -16.11
C GLU A 224 15.96 22.02 -17.63
N SER A 225 15.73 20.92 -18.34
CA SER A 225 15.58 20.91 -19.79
C SER A 225 14.48 21.87 -20.28
N ARG A 226 13.30 21.83 -19.63
CA ARG A 226 12.19 22.75 -19.94
C ARG A 226 12.55 24.21 -19.67
N THR A 227 13.23 24.48 -18.56
CA THR A 227 13.62 25.84 -18.17
C THR A 227 14.65 26.41 -19.13
N LEU A 228 15.67 25.60 -19.50
CA LEU A 228 16.66 25.97 -20.50
C LEU A 228 16.04 26.21 -21.87
N ASN A 229 15.12 25.35 -22.31
CA ASN A 229 14.42 25.53 -23.58
C ASN A 229 13.60 26.84 -23.60
N ARG A 230 12.83 27.10 -22.53
CA ARG A 230 12.11 28.38 -22.38
C ARG A 230 13.06 29.58 -22.39
N ALA A 231 14.17 29.52 -21.66
CA ALA A 231 15.16 30.58 -21.64
C ALA A 231 15.78 30.83 -23.02
N GLN A 232 16.12 29.76 -23.76
CA GLN A 232 16.63 29.87 -25.12
C GLN A 232 15.61 30.51 -26.06
N LEU A 233 14.35 30.08 -26.02
CA LEU A 233 13.27 30.68 -26.80
C LEU A 233 13.08 32.16 -26.46
N SER A 234 13.11 32.53 -25.18
CA SER A 234 13.07 33.93 -24.77
C SER A 234 14.26 34.74 -25.29
N VAL A 235 15.47 34.17 -25.28
CA VAL A 235 16.66 34.84 -25.84
C VAL A 235 16.53 35.01 -27.36
N PHE A 236 16.02 34.03 -28.08
CA PHE A 236 15.75 34.16 -29.51
C PHE A 236 14.73 35.27 -29.78
N HIS A 237 13.65 35.31 -29.00
CA HIS A 237 12.64 36.35 -29.11
C HIS A 237 13.20 37.75 -28.82
N VAL A 238 14.03 37.90 -27.78
CA VAL A 238 14.71 39.18 -27.49
C VAL A 238 15.61 39.60 -28.64
N LYS A 239 16.36 38.67 -29.25
CA LYS A 239 17.20 38.98 -30.42
C LYS A 239 16.38 39.35 -31.66
N GLU A 240 15.20 38.75 -31.84
CA GLU A 240 14.29 39.06 -32.94
C GLU A 240 13.69 40.47 -32.78
N VAL A 241 13.21 40.80 -31.58
CA VAL A 241 12.57 42.10 -31.29
C VAL A 241 13.60 43.22 -31.10
N MET A 242 14.78 42.90 -30.53
CA MET A 242 15.86 43.85 -30.23
C MET A 242 17.22 43.28 -30.64
N PRO A 243 17.59 43.36 -31.93
CA PRO A 243 18.83 42.76 -32.44
C PRO A 243 20.11 43.35 -31.80
N MET A 244 20.05 44.59 -31.35
CA MET A 244 21.16 45.32 -30.73
C MET A 244 21.19 45.20 -29.19
N PHE A 245 20.41 44.27 -28.62
CA PHE A 245 20.32 44.08 -27.17
C PHE A 245 21.65 43.56 -26.60
N ASP A 246 22.18 44.27 -25.60
CA ASP A 246 23.42 43.96 -24.90
C ASP A 246 23.11 43.56 -23.44
N TRP A 247 23.32 42.28 -23.15
CA TRP A 247 23.10 41.70 -21.82
C TRP A 247 24.02 42.29 -20.76
N LEU A 248 25.26 42.63 -21.12
CA LEU A 248 26.24 43.14 -20.17
C LEU A 248 25.83 44.54 -19.70
N ARG A 249 25.41 45.40 -20.64
CA ARG A 249 24.87 46.72 -20.33
C ARG A 249 23.54 46.65 -19.58
N TYR A 250 22.65 45.75 -19.95
CA TYR A 250 21.40 45.54 -19.21
C TYR A 250 21.65 45.22 -17.72
N SER A 251 22.65 44.38 -17.43
CA SER A 251 22.97 43.99 -16.06
C SER A 251 23.63 45.10 -15.22
N SER A 252 24.31 46.04 -15.87
CA SER A 252 25.13 47.07 -15.21
C SER A 252 24.47 48.45 -15.15
N GLU A 253 23.59 48.78 -16.11
CA GLU A 253 22.96 50.09 -16.25
C GLU A 253 21.46 50.02 -15.89
N PRO A 254 21.03 50.56 -14.73
CA PRO A 254 19.61 50.64 -14.40
C PRO A 254 18.89 51.59 -15.37
N GLY A 255 17.91 51.08 -16.10
CA GLY A 255 17.16 51.83 -17.11
C GLY A 255 17.60 51.60 -18.56
N TYR A 256 18.54 50.67 -18.81
CA TYR A 256 18.99 50.29 -20.15
C TYR A 256 17.81 49.99 -21.10
N ILE A 257 16.84 49.15 -20.70
CA ILE A 257 15.66 48.83 -21.53
C ILE A 257 14.89 50.08 -21.93
N LYS A 258 14.69 51.02 -20.99
CA LYS A 258 13.98 52.27 -21.27
C LYS A 258 14.74 53.09 -22.32
N SER A 259 16.07 53.16 -22.22
CA SER A 259 16.90 53.88 -23.21
C SER A 259 16.84 53.23 -24.60
N VAL A 260 16.87 51.90 -24.69
CA VAL A 260 16.82 51.16 -25.95
C VAL A 260 15.45 51.30 -26.62
N VAL A 261 14.36 51.11 -25.85
CA VAL A 261 12.99 51.24 -26.36
C VAL A 261 12.70 52.66 -26.83
N VAL A 262 13.07 53.68 -26.03
CA VAL A 262 12.85 55.09 -26.39
C VAL A 262 13.68 55.48 -27.62
N SER A 263 14.92 55.01 -27.72
CA SER A 263 15.79 55.28 -28.87
C SER A 263 15.26 54.63 -30.16
N GLY A 264 14.75 53.40 -30.08
CA GLY A 264 14.10 52.72 -31.21
C GLY A 264 12.84 53.44 -31.69
N CYS A 265 12.00 53.89 -30.76
CA CYS A 265 10.82 54.70 -31.09
C CYS A 265 11.17 56.05 -31.75
N LEU A 266 12.28 56.69 -31.33
CA LEU A 266 12.73 57.97 -31.91
C LEU A 266 13.37 57.82 -33.29
N GLN A 267 14.05 56.71 -33.57
CA GLN A 267 14.62 56.45 -34.90
C GLN A 267 13.54 56.13 -35.93
N ASN A 268 12.53 55.35 -35.57
CA ASN A 268 11.38 55.09 -36.43
C ASN A 268 10.53 56.35 -36.67
N ALA A 269 10.45 57.25 -35.67
CA ALA A 269 9.77 58.53 -35.80
C ALA A 269 10.39 59.46 -36.84
N ARG A 270 11.72 59.44 -37.00
CA ARG A 270 12.45 60.32 -37.93
C ARG A 270 12.46 59.83 -39.38
N ALA A 271 12.10 58.57 -39.62
CA ALA A 271 12.07 57.97 -40.96
C ALA A 271 10.76 58.24 -41.72
N GLU A 272 9.71 58.72 -41.05
CA GLU A 272 8.36 58.93 -41.61
C GLU A 272 7.92 60.43 -41.60
N ASP A 273 8.86 61.35 -41.42
CA ASP A 273 8.58 62.78 -41.47
C ASP A 273 8.45 63.27 -42.92
N THR A 274 7.27 63.09 -43.51
CA THR A 274 6.79 64.06 -44.50
C THR A 274 5.29 64.35 -44.46
N ASP A 275 4.40 63.53 -43.87
CA ASP A 275 2.96 63.89 -43.76
C ASP A 275 2.15 63.10 -42.66
N GLY A 276 2.81 62.49 -41.66
CA GLY A 276 2.23 61.39 -40.87
C GLY A 276 1.90 61.62 -39.38
N GLU A 277 2.01 62.82 -38.80
CA GLU A 277 1.86 62.99 -37.34
C GLU A 277 0.48 62.56 -36.78
N ASP A 278 -0.60 62.78 -37.54
CA ASP A 278 -1.96 62.39 -37.13
C ASP A 278 -2.22 60.86 -37.29
N ALA A 279 -1.48 60.19 -38.18
CA ALA A 279 -1.51 58.74 -38.33
C ALA A 279 -0.70 58.03 -37.23
N ARG A 280 0.43 58.62 -36.81
CA ARG A 280 1.28 58.11 -35.73
C ARG A 280 0.63 58.22 -34.36
N GLY A 281 -0.05 59.33 -34.07
CA GLY A 281 -0.85 59.48 -32.86
C GLY A 281 -1.95 58.42 -32.76
N LYS A 282 -2.65 58.15 -33.87
CA LYS A 282 -3.64 57.07 -33.97
C LYS A 282 -3.01 55.69 -33.77
N GLY A 283 -1.85 55.41 -34.39
CA GLY A 283 -1.13 54.13 -34.23
C GLY A 283 -0.73 53.83 -32.78
N LEU A 284 -0.20 54.82 -32.07
CA LEU A 284 0.14 54.68 -30.65
C LEU A 284 -1.10 54.47 -29.77
N LEU A 285 -2.22 55.14 -30.10
CA LEU A 285 -3.50 54.96 -29.41
C LEU A 285 -4.06 53.55 -29.62
N TYR A 286 -3.99 53.01 -30.84
CA TYR A 286 -4.35 51.62 -31.14
C TYR A 286 -3.49 50.63 -30.37
N GLN A 287 -2.18 50.84 -30.33
CA GLN A 287 -1.26 49.96 -29.61
C GLN A 287 -1.50 50.00 -28.10
N LEU A 288 -1.77 51.18 -27.54
CA LEU A 288 -2.15 51.33 -26.14
C LEU A 288 -3.48 50.65 -25.82
N ASN A 289 -4.46 50.75 -26.72
CA ASN A 289 -5.75 50.09 -26.53
C ASN A 289 -5.63 48.57 -26.64
N TRP A 290 -4.78 48.08 -27.55
CA TRP A 290 -4.45 46.66 -27.64
C TRP A 290 -3.78 46.15 -26.36
N LEU A 291 -2.77 46.86 -25.85
CA LEU A 291 -2.10 46.49 -24.59
C LEU A 291 -3.07 46.46 -23.40
N ARG A 292 -4.03 47.40 -23.33
CA ARG A 292 -5.09 47.37 -22.32
C ARG A 292 -5.97 46.13 -22.47
N SER A 293 -6.45 45.84 -23.68
CA SER A 293 -7.26 44.64 -23.92
C SER A 293 -6.52 43.34 -23.62
N GLU A 294 -5.22 43.30 -23.89
CA GLU A 294 -4.36 42.15 -23.61
C GLU A 294 -4.12 41.99 -22.10
N ASN A 295 -3.96 43.10 -21.38
CA ASN A 295 -3.89 43.07 -19.92
C ASN A 295 -5.21 42.56 -19.31
N ASP A 296 -6.36 43.05 -19.78
CA ASP A 296 -7.67 42.59 -19.30
C ASP A 296 -7.88 41.09 -19.59
N ARG A 297 -7.44 40.62 -20.75
CA ARG A 297 -7.45 39.19 -21.12
C ARG A 297 -6.57 38.36 -20.18
N ALA A 298 -5.34 38.82 -19.93
CA ALA A 298 -4.40 38.14 -19.03
C ALA A 298 -4.90 38.11 -17.57
N ASP A 299 -5.51 39.21 -17.10
CA ASP A 299 -6.13 39.28 -15.78
C ASP A 299 -7.32 38.31 -15.66
N GLY A 300 -8.13 38.17 -16.72
CA GLY A 300 -9.19 37.16 -16.80
C GLY A 300 -8.67 35.71 -16.74
N GLU A 301 -7.60 35.40 -17.47
CA GLU A 301 -6.95 34.09 -17.43
C GLU A 301 -6.34 33.79 -16.05
N ASN A 302 -5.67 34.76 -15.45
CA ASN A 302 -5.13 34.64 -14.09
C ASN A 302 -6.25 34.41 -13.07
N HIS A 303 -7.37 35.12 -13.17
CA HIS A 303 -8.51 34.92 -12.29
C HIS A 303 -9.08 33.49 -12.41
N CYS A 304 -9.25 32.98 -13.64
CA CYS A 304 -9.71 31.62 -13.87
C CYS A 304 -8.73 30.56 -13.32
N LEU A 305 -7.42 30.79 -13.48
CA LEU A 305 -6.39 29.93 -12.91
C LEU A 305 -6.42 29.93 -11.38
N HIS A 306 -6.58 31.09 -10.75
CA HIS A 306 -6.74 31.20 -9.29
C HIS A 306 -7.99 30.47 -8.79
N GLU A 307 -9.12 30.59 -9.48
CA GLU A 307 -10.35 29.87 -9.14
C GLU A 307 -10.14 28.35 -9.23
N ARG A 308 -9.47 27.87 -10.28
CA ARG A 308 -9.16 26.45 -10.45
C ARG A 308 -8.21 25.95 -9.36
N HIS A 309 -7.21 26.75 -9.00
CA HIS A 309 -6.30 26.44 -7.91
C HIS A 309 -7.05 26.37 -6.56
N ALA A 310 -7.96 27.31 -6.30
CA ALA A 310 -8.80 27.30 -5.11
C ALA A 310 -9.68 26.04 -5.04
N LYS A 311 -10.32 25.64 -6.15
CA LYS A 311 -11.11 24.40 -6.26
C LYS A 311 -10.26 23.15 -5.98
N LEU A 312 -9.07 23.06 -6.55
CA LEU A 312 -8.15 21.94 -6.30
C LEU A 312 -7.69 21.91 -4.84
N THR A 313 -7.40 23.06 -4.25
CA THR A 313 -6.99 23.17 -2.83
C THR A 313 -8.11 22.73 -1.90
N ALA A 314 -9.36 23.15 -2.17
CA ALA A 314 -10.53 22.69 -1.43
C ALA A 314 -10.74 21.18 -1.58
N GLY A 315 -10.61 20.65 -2.80
CA GLY A 315 -10.71 19.21 -3.06
C GLY A 315 -9.65 18.39 -2.31
N LEU A 316 -8.40 18.88 -2.28
CA LEU A 316 -7.32 18.27 -1.50
C LEU A 316 -7.62 18.29 0.00
N SER A 317 -8.15 19.39 0.53
CA SER A 317 -8.55 19.48 1.94
C SER A 317 -9.63 18.45 2.29
N THR A 318 -10.63 18.29 1.42
CA THR A 318 -11.71 17.29 1.61
C THR A 318 -11.17 15.86 1.58
N ILE A 319 -10.33 15.53 0.60
CA ILE A 319 -9.71 14.20 0.51
C ILE A 319 -8.85 13.91 1.75
N ASN A 320 -8.07 14.90 2.21
CA ASN A 320 -7.22 14.73 3.38
C ASN A 320 -8.04 14.55 4.67
N GLY A 321 -9.20 15.22 4.78
CA GLY A 321 -10.17 15.00 5.85
C GLY A 321 -10.73 13.58 5.84
N ASN A 322 -11.10 13.06 4.67
CA ASN A 322 -11.60 11.68 4.52
C ASN A 322 -10.53 10.63 4.83
N ILE A 323 -9.28 10.85 4.42
CA ILE A 323 -8.17 9.95 4.77
C ILE A 323 -7.99 9.92 6.28
N SER A 324 -8.01 11.09 6.92
CA SER A 324 -7.85 11.21 8.38
C SER A 324 -8.99 10.49 9.12
N SER A 325 -10.24 10.61 8.66
CA SER A 325 -11.37 9.91 9.29
C SER A 325 -11.28 8.40 9.14
N VAL A 326 -10.94 7.89 7.96
CA VAL A 326 -10.72 6.46 7.71
C VAL A 326 -9.57 5.93 8.56
N GLN A 327 -8.48 6.69 8.69
CA GLN A 327 -7.34 6.30 9.52
C GLN A 327 -7.70 6.24 11.01
N CYS A 328 -8.51 7.19 11.51
CA CYS A 328 -9.04 7.14 12.88
C CYS A 328 -9.94 5.93 13.10
N GLN A 329 -10.81 5.60 12.12
CA GLN A 329 -11.67 4.42 12.22
C GLN A 329 -10.85 3.13 12.24
N ALA A 330 -9.89 2.98 11.32
CA ALA A 330 -9.01 1.83 11.28
C ALA A 330 -8.18 1.68 12.57
N ALA A 331 -7.68 2.77 13.14
CA ALA A 331 -6.97 2.75 14.42
C ALA A 331 -7.86 2.27 15.58
N ASN A 332 -9.13 2.70 15.60
CA ASN A 332 -10.10 2.26 16.59
C ASN A 332 -10.44 0.77 16.43
N ASP A 333 -10.60 0.28 15.20
CA ASP A 333 -10.86 -1.13 14.92
C ASP A 333 -9.66 -2.01 15.33
N ILE A 334 -8.43 -1.56 15.05
CA ILE A 334 -7.21 -2.25 15.51
C ILE A 334 -7.18 -2.33 17.05
N ALA A 335 -7.51 -1.24 17.74
CA ALA A 335 -7.57 -1.23 19.20
C ALA A 335 -8.61 -2.23 19.73
N CYS A 336 -9.82 -2.25 19.15
CA CYS A 336 -10.88 -3.19 19.51
C CYS A 336 -10.45 -4.65 19.28
N LEU A 337 -9.87 -4.97 18.12
CA LEU A 337 -9.38 -6.31 17.80
C LEU A 337 -8.23 -6.73 18.71
N SER A 338 -7.35 -5.81 19.10
CA SER A 338 -6.26 -6.09 20.03
C SER A 338 -6.76 -6.45 21.43
N ASP A 339 -7.79 -5.76 21.93
CA ASP A 339 -8.45 -6.07 23.21
C ASP A 339 -9.16 -7.44 23.16
N GLN A 340 -9.81 -7.77 22.03
CA GLN A 340 -10.41 -9.09 21.84
C GLN A 340 -9.36 -10.21 21.81
N LEU A 341 -8.23 -10.00 21.13
CA LEU A 341 -7.12 -10.96 21.10
C LEU A 341 -6.56 -11.19 22.50
N GLU A 342 -6.41 -10.14 23.30
CA GLU A 342 -5.92 -10.27 24.66
C GLU A 342 -6.89 -11.05 25.54
N LYS A 343 -8.21 -10.77 25.43
CA LYS A 343 -9.26 -11.56 26.10
C LYS A 343 -9.25 -13.05 25.71
N LEU A 344 -8.93 -13.36 24.45
CA LEU A 344 -8.81 -14.75 24.01
C LEU A 344 -7.55 -15.42 24.55
N ARG A 345 -6.43 -14.68 24.63
CA ARG A 345 -5.19 -15.17 25.23
C ARG A 345 -5.34 -15.46 26.72
N THR A 346 -6.00 -14.57 27.47
CA THR A 346 -6.26 -14.79 28.91
C THR A 346 -7.13 -16.01 29.12
N LYS A 347 -8.24 -16.15 28.37
CA LYS A 347 -9.08 -17.36 28.41
C LYS A 347 -8.31 -18.63 28.05
N SER A 348 -7.43 -18.57 27.06
CA SER A 348 -6.57 -19.71 26.70
C SER A 348 -5.62 -20.08 27.82
N CYS A 349 -5.04 -19.10 28.52
CA CYS A 349 -4.17 -19.34 29.69
C CYS A 349 -4.96 -19.95 30.86
N GLU A 350 -6.17 -19.46 31.14
CA GLU A 350 -7.06 -20.04 32.16
C GLU A 350 -7.44 -21.49 31.84
N GLN A 351 -7.78 -21.79 30.58
CA GLN A 351 -8.07 -23.15 30.14
C GLN A 351 -6.86 -24.06 30.28
N MET A 352 -5.66 -23.59 29.94
CA MET A 352 -4.43 -24.35 30.13
C MET A 352 -4.19 -24.69 31.61
N ALA A 353 -4.37 -23.70 32.50
CA ALA A 353 -4.23 -23.91 33.94
C ALA A 353 -5.25 -24.92 34.49
N ILE A 354 -6.49 -24.93 33.97
CA ILE A 354 -7.50 -25.93 34.32
C ILE A 354 -7.08 -27.32 33.85
N ILE A 355 -6.56 -27.44 32.62
CA ILE A 355 -6.08 -28.71 32.06
C ILE A 355 -4.92 -29.25 32.89
N ASP A 356 -3.94 -28.41 33.22
CA ASP A 356 -2.78 -28.79 34.02
C ASP A 356 -3.21 -29.30 35.41
N LYS A 357 -4.16 -28.62 36.06
CA LYS A 357 -4.73 -29.06 37.33
C LYS A 357 -5.45 -30.41 37.21
N LEU A 358 -6.26 -30.60 36.16
CA LEU A 358 -6.94 -31.89 35.93
C LEU A 358 -5.94 -33.01 35.67
N MET A 359 -4.85 -32.74 34.94
CA MET A 359 -3.79 -33.72 34.74
C MET A 359 -3.09 -34.09 36.06
N GLU A 360 -2.82 -33.11 36.92
CA GLU A 360 -2.25 -33.34 38.25
C GLU A 360 -3.17 -34.21 39.13
N ASP A 361 -4.47 -33.89 39.18
CA ASP A 361 -5.48 -34.67 39.91
C ASP A 361 -5.56 -36.13 39.42
N ILE A 362 -5.52 -36.34 38.09
CA ILE A 362 -5.50 -37.68 37.47
C ILE A 362 -4.23 -38.43 37.87
N GLN A 363 -3.05 -37.78 37.82
CA GLN A 363 -1.79 -38.40 38.21
C GLN A 363 -1.81 -38.81 39.70
N ILE A 364 -2.31 -37.95 40.58
CA ILE A 364 -2.47 -38.25 42.02
C ILE A 364 -3.40 -39.46 42.21
N SER A 365 -4.55 -39.50 41.52
CA SER A 365 -5.49 -40.63 41.57
C SER A 365 -4.86 -41.96 41.11
N ILE A 366 -4.10 -41.95 40.02
CA ILE A 366 -3.36 -43.12 39.52
C ILE A 366 -2.30 -43.59 40.52
N GLN A 367 -1.59 -42.66 41.19
CA GLN A 367 -0.61 -43.02 42.21
C GLN A 367 -1.26 -43.61 43.47
N ASN A 368 -2.41 -43.08 43.90
CA ASN A 368 -3.14 -43.57 45.06
C ASN A 368 -3.71 -44.98 44.84
N THR A 369 -4.26 -45.25 43.65
CA THR A 369 -4.73 -46.61 43.28
C THR A 369 -3.57 -47.63 43.21
N LYS A 370 -2.39 -47.24 42.70
CA LYS A 370 -1.20 -48.11 42.71
C LYS A 370 -0.68 -48.42 44.11
N LYS A 371 -0.79 -47.49 45.07
CA LYS A 371 -0.40 -47.75 46.49
C LYS A 371 -1.39 -48.67 47.21
N GLY A 372 -2.69 -48.62 46.88
CA GLY A 372 -3.70 -49.51 47.46
C GLY A 372 -3.65 -50.98 47.00
N SER A 373 -3.05 -51.27 45.85
CA SER A 373 -2.99 -52.63 45.29
C SER A 373 -1.89 -53.54 45.88
N LYS A 374 -1.02 -53.02 46.77
CA LYS A 374 0.10 -53.81 47.36
C LYS A 374 -0.27 -54.75 48.51
N VAL A 375 -1.55 -54.95 48.85
CA VAL A 375 -1.98 -55.80 49.99
C VAL A 375 -2.77 -57.05 49.61
N MET A 376 -3.09 -57.30 48.33
CA MET A 376 -3.63 -58.62 47.93
C MET A 376 -2.54 -59.52 47.36
N THR A 377 -1.82 -60.18 48.26
CA THR A 377 -1.11 -61.43 47.98
C THR A 377 -2.11 -62.45 47.43
N VAL A 378 -2.04 -62.71 46.14
CA VAL A 378 -2.76 -63.79 45.45
C VAL A 378 -2.20 -65.12 45.96
N SER A 379 -2.93 -65.74 46.88
CA SER A 379 -2.72 -67.13 47.27
C SER A 379 -3.27 -68.04 46.17
N THR A 380 -2.37 -68.59 45.37
CA THR A 380 -2.65 -69.53 44.29
C THR A 380 -3.06 -70.87 44.90
N ARG A 381 -4.35 -71.17 44.99
CA ARG A 381 -4.83 -72.54 45.28
C ARG A 381 -4.75 -73.39 44.02
N ARG A 382 -3.83 -74.35 44.07
CA ARG A 382 -3.66 -75.47 43.14
C ARG A 382 -4.72 -76.53 43.50
N CYS A 383 -5.61 -76.86 42.58
CA CYS A 383 -6.48 -78.04 42.69
C CYS A 383 -5.93 -79.15 41.79
N ILE A 384 -5.87 -80.36 42.36
CA ILE A 384 -5.64 -81.64 41.69
C ILE A 384 -7.00 -82.22 41.34
#